data_AF-A0A921GGY4-F1
#
_entry.id   AF-A0A921GGY4-F1
#
_cell.length_a   1.000
_cell.length_b   1.000
_cell.length_c   1.000
_cell.angle_alpha   90.00
_cell.angle_beta   90.00
_cell.angle_gamma   90.00
#
_symmetry.space_group_name_H-M   'P 1'
#
loop_
_entity.id
_entity.type
_entity.pdbx_description
1 polymer ?
#
loop_
_entity_poly.entity_id
_entity_poly.type
_entity_poly.pdbx_seq_one_letter_code
_entity_poly.pdbx_strand_id
1 'polypeptide(L)'
;MGNRAVITTERRELGVYLHWNGGRDSVEAFLRYCDLRGFRSPDSDEYGWARLCQVIANFMGASGLSVGISRYTTDKQMDPGDNGVYVIRGWEIVDRVYPYAQFEEENEYPLDAMLLEIDAAQPAD
;
A
#
# COMPACT_ATOMS: atom_id res chain seq x y z
N MET A 1 12.91 -13.20 3.37
CA MET A 1 11.80 -12.36 3.86
C MET A 1 10.95 -11.97 2.67
N GLY A 2 9.64 -11.78 2.81
CA GLY A 2 8.76 -11.45 1.69
C GLY A 2 8.42 -9.96 1.58
N ASN A 3 8.62 -9.17 2.66
CA ASN A 3 8.23 -7.75 2.74
C ASN A 3 6.81 -7.51 2.15
N ARG A 4 5.84 -8.22 2.73
CA ARG A 4 4.45 -8.30 2.24
C ARG A 4 3.50 -7.53 3.14
N ALA A 5 2.42 -7.04 2.56
CA ALA A 5 1.35 -6.37 3.30
C ALA A 5 0.01 -6.44 2.54
N VAL A 6 -1.06 -6.05 3.23
CA VAL A 6 -2.32 -5.66 2.58
C VAL A 6 -2.70 -4.24 2.99
N ILE A 7 -3.13 -3.41 2.03
CA ILE A 7 -3.75 -2.11 2.28
C ILE A 7 -5.25 -2.25 2.09
N THR A 8 -6.05 -1.79 3.05
CA THR A 8 -7.51 -1.75 2.98
C THR A 8 -8.06 -0.46 3.57
N THR A 9 -9.32 -0.13 3.33
CA THR A 9 -10.01 0.98 4.01
C THR A 9 -10.69 0.49 5.28
N GLU A 10 -11.18 1.41 6.12
CA GLU A 10 -11.99 1.07 7.30
C GLU A 10 -13.21 0.20 6.99
N ARG A 11 -13.77 0.32 5.78
CA ARG A 11 -14.91 -0.49 5.32
C ARG A 11 -14.55 -1.94 5.04
N ARG A 12 -13.26 -2.25 4.84
CA ARG A 12 -12.75 -3.62 4.59
C ARG A 12 -13.54 -4.35 3.49
N GLU A 13 -13.72 -3.68 2.35
CA GLU A 13 -14.39 -4.23 1.16
C GLU A 13 -13.40 -4.79 0.13
N LEU A 14 -12.27 -4.10 -0.06
CA LEU A 14 -11.18 -4.45 -0.97
C LEU A 14 -9.85 -4.44 -0.22
N GLY A 15 -8.92 -5.28 -0.65
CA GLY A 15 -7.54 -5.28 -0.19
C GLY A 15 -6.57 -5.26 -1.36
N VAL A 16 -5.57 -4.38 -1.29
CA VAL A 16 -4.42 -4.35 -2.20
C VAL A 16 -3.27 -5.07 -1.53
N TYR A 17 -2.85 -6.19 -2.09
CA TYR A 17 -1.72 -6.99 -1.63
C TYR A 17 -0.42 -6.49 -2.25
N LEU A 18 0.66 -6.47 -1.45
CA LEU A 18 2.01 -6.07 -1.85
C LEU A 18 3.02 -7.19 -1.62
N HIS A 19 3.92 -7.38 -2.58
CA HIS A 19 5.12 -8.20 -2.49
C HIS A 19 6.10 -7.77 -3.60
N TRP A 20 6.99 -6.81 -3.40
CA TRP A 20 7.64 -6.40 -2.16
C TRP A 20 7.15 -5.02 -1.68
N ASN A 21 7.89 -4.38 -0.78
CA ASN A 21 7.62 -3.02 -0.25
C ASN A 21 6.29 -2.91 0.52
N GLY A 22 5.99 -3.91 1.34
CA GLY A 22 4.91 -3.89 2.31
C GLY A 22 5.25 -3.17 3.62
N GLY A 23 6.49 -2.74 3.82
CA GLY A 23 6.94 -1.97 4.99
C GLY A 23 6.26 -0.61 5.08
N ARG A 24 6.24 -0.04 6.29
CA ARG A 24 5.52 1.21 6.55
C ARG A 24 6.08 2.38 5.75
N ASP A 25 7.41 2.48 5.65
CA ASP A 25 8.09 3.50 4.87
C ASP A 25 7.56 3.55 3.42
N SER A 26 7.41 2.38 2.79
CA SER A 26 6.88 2.29 1.43
C SER A 26 5.39 2.58 1.35
N VAL A 27 4.59 2.01 2.25
CA VAL A 27 3.14 2.21 2.24
C VAL A 27 2.79 3.67 2.47
N GLU A 28 3.43 4.33 3.43
CA GLU A 28 3.25 5.77 3.67
C GLU A 28 3.68 6.60 2.46
N ALA A 29 4.80 6.26 1.81
CA ALA A 29 5.24 6.95 0.60
C ALA A 29 4.25 6.80 -0.58
N PHE A 30 3.71 5.60 -0.82
CA PHE A 30 2.71 5.39 -1.88
C PHE A 30 1.44 6.19 -1.63
N LEU A 31 0.93 6.19 -0.40
CA LEU A 31 -0.28 6.93 -0.03
C LEU A 31 -0.03 8.43 -0.14
N ARG A 32 1.11 8.92 0.39
CA ARG A 32 1.48 10.33 0.32
C ARG A 32 1.67 10.81 -1.11
N TYR A 33 2.25 10.00 -1.99
CA TYR A 33 2.34 10.32 -3.41
C TYR A 33 0.96 10.50 -4.05
N CYS A 34 0.04 9.57 -3.79
CA CYS A 34 -1.33 9.65 -4.33
C CYS A 34 -2.08 10.89 -3.85
N ASP A 35 -1.88 11.27 -2.57
CA ASP A 35 -2.40 12.51 -1.98
C ASP A 35 -1.85 13.75 -2.68
N LEU A 36 -0.52 13.83 -2.85
CA LEU A 36 0.15 14.94 -3.53
C LEU A 36 -0.28 15.09 -5.00
N ARG A 37 -0.58 13.98 -5.69
CA ARG A 37 -1.15 14.00 -7.05
C ARG A 37 -2.61 14.47 -7.09
N GLY A 38 -3.27 14.63 -5.94
CA GLY A 38 -4.67 15.04 -5.84
C GLY A 38 -5.64 13.95 -6.30
N PHE A 39 -5.25 12.68 -6.24
CA PHE A 39 -6.15 11.59 -6.58
C PHE A 39 -7.25 11.43 -5.54
N ARG A 40 -8.46 11.06 -5.99
CA ARG A 40 -9.53 10.62 -5.08
C ARG A 40 -9.05 9.43 -4.26
N SER A 41 -9.37 9.39 -2.98
CA SER A 41 -8.95 8.33 -2.08
C SER A 41 -9.74 7.02 -2.27
N PRO A 42 -9.21 5.86 -1.85
CA PRO A 42 -9.88 4.57 -2.01
C PRO A 42 -11.19 4.41 -1.22
N ASP A 43 -11.38 5.18 -0.15
CA ASP A 43 -12.64 5.28 0.60
C ASP A 43 -13.67 6.21 -0.05
N SER A 44 -13.32 6.92 -1.13
CA SER A 44 -14.27 7.67 -1.96
C SER A 44 -14.96 6.75 -2.97
N ASP A 45 -14.20 6.13 -3.88
CA ASP A 45 -14.72 5.28 -4.96
C ASP A 45 -13.63 4.41 -5.61
N GLU A 46 -14.01 3.61 -6.63
CA GLU A 46 -13.15 2.70 -7.37
C GLU A 46 -11.98 3.37 -8.10
N TYR A 47 -12.04 4.67 -8.41
CA TYR A 47 -10.93 5.35 -9.05
C TYR A 47 -9.75 5.55 -8.09
N GLY A 48 -10.02 5.71 -6.80
CA GLY A 48 -8.95 5.78 -5.80
C GLY A 48 -8.17 4.48 -5.69
N TRP A 49 -8.87 3.35 -5.69
CA TRP A 49 -8.26 2.02 -5.79
C TRP A 49 -7.44 1.87 -7.08
N ALA A 50 -7.99 2.28 -8.22
CA ALA A 50 -7.30 2.19 -9.50
C ALA A 50 -6.00 3.00 -9.52
N ARG A 51 -6.00 4.22 -8.95
CA ARG A 51 -4.79 5.06 -8.86
C ARG A 51 -3.76 4.50 -7.90
N LEU A 52 -4.17 4.01 -6.73
CA LEU A 52 -3.26 3.34 -5.80
C LEU A 52 -2.58 2.13 -6.47
N CYS A 53 -3.37 1.24 -7.09
CA CYS A 53 -2.83 0.08 -7.81
C CYS A 53 -1.88 0.49 -8.95
N GLN A 54 -2.23 1.52 -9.71
CA GLN A 54 -1.38 2.03 -10.80
C GLN A 54 -0.03 2.53 -10.28
N VAL A 55 -0.02 3.40 -9.28
CA VAL A 55 1.21 4.01 -8.73
C VAL A 55 2.16 2.93 -8.24
N ILE A 56 1.63 1.98 -7.47
CA ILE A 56 2.40 0.86 -6.91
C ILE A 56 2.89 -0.05 -8.04
N ALA A 57 2.03 -0.44 -8.97
CA ALA A 57 2.42 -1.34 -10.07
C ALA A 57 3.50 -0.72 -10.96
N ASN A 58 3.44 0.58 -11.23
CA ASN A 58 4.47 1.30 -11.98
C ASN A 58 5.81 1.26 -11.24
N PHE A 59 5.81 1.48 -9.93
CA PHE A 59 7.01 1.41 -9.10
C PHE A 59 7.61 -0.01 -9.04
N MET A 60 6.78 -1.05 -8.87
CA MET A 60 7.24 -2.45 -8.84
C MET A 60 7.70 -2.97 -10.21
N GLY A 61 7.29 -2.31 -11.29
CA GLY A 61 7.52 -2.75 -12.65
C GLY A 61 6.60 -3.90 -13.09
N ALA A 62 6.84 -4.40 -14.31
CA ALA A 62 5.95 -5.34 -14.98
C ALA A 62 6.09 -6.82 -14.55
N SER A 63 6.96 -7.14 -13.60
CA SER A 63 7.23 -8.52 -13.20
C SER A 63 6.24 -9.03 -12.14
N GLY A 64 5.39 -9.98 -12.54
CA GLY A 64 4.82 -11.02 -11.67
C GLY A 64 3.73 -10.59 -10.67
N LEU A 65 3.67 -11.32 -9.55
CA LEU A 65 2.61 -11.31 -8.52
C LEU A 65 2.89 -10.29 -7.39
N SER A 66 3.47 -9.15 -7.76
CA SER A 66 3.97 -8.16 -6.79
C SER A 66 2.89 -7.23 -6.25
N VAL A 67 1.83 -7.05 -7.02
CA VAL A 67 0.65 -6.27 -6.63
C VAL A 67 -0.58 -7.10 -6.96
N GLY A 68 -1.46 -7.29 -5.99
CA GLY A 68 -2.72 -8.02 -6.14
C GLY A 68 -3.90 -7.20 -5.63
N ILE A 69 -5.09 -7.47 -6.15
CA ILE A 69 -6.34 -6.91 -5.61
C ILE A 69 -7.35 -8.02 -5.40
N SER A 70 -8.03 -8.01 -4.26
CA SER A 70 -9.08 -8.98 -3.94
C SER A 70 -10.17 -8.37 -3.08
N ARG A 71 -11.32 -9.04 -3.03
CA ARG A 71 -12.34 -8.73 -2.03
C ARG A 71 -11.78 -9.04 -0.66
N TYR A 72 -11.90 -8.09 0.25
CA TYR A 72 -11.49 -8.29 1.61
C TYR A 72 -12.48 -9.21 2.32
N THR A 73 -11.97 -10.20 3.06
CA THR A 73 -12.81 -11.20 3.74
C THR A 73 -12.58 -11.15 5.24
N THR A 74 -11.43 -11.62 5.70
CA THR A 74 -11.00 -11.55 7.10
C THR A 74 -9.51 -11.30 7.17
N ASP A 75 -9.06 -10.63 8.23
CA ASP A 75 -7.66 -10.25 8.44
C ASP A 75 -6.70 -11.43 8.29
N LYS A 76 -7.12 -12.61 8.76
CA LYS A 76 -6.35 -13.86 8.65
C LYS A 76 -6.32 -14.42 7.22
N GLN A 77 -7.43 -14.35 6.49
CA GLN A 77 -7.52 -14.91 5.13
C GLN A 77 -6.85 -14.04 4.07
N MET A 78 -6.63 -12.75 4.37
CA MET A 78 -5.91 -11.85 3.49
C MET A 78 -4.41 -12.15 3.38
N ASP A 79 -3.89 -13.10 4.18
CA ASP A 79 -2.46 -13.48 4.26
C ASP A 79 -1.52 -12.27 4.17
N PRO A 80 -1.61 -11.33 5.13
CA PRO A 80 -0.92 -10.05 5.02
C PRO A 80 0.59 -10.13 5.22
N GLY A 81 1.12 -11.34 5.39
CA GLY A 81 2.54 -11.62 5.47
C GLY A 81 3.23 -10.88 6.60
N ASP A 82 4.36 -10.25 6.27
CA ASP A 82 5.35 -9.86 7.26
C ASP A 82 5.01 -8.53 7.94
N ASN A 83 4.22 -7.67 7.29
CA ASN A 83 3.87 -6.33 7.78
C ASN A 83 2.40 -6.18 8.16
N GLY A 84 1.54 -7.19 7.97
CA GLY A 84 0.15 -7.09 8.40
C GLY A 84 -0.73 -6.23 7.48
N VAL A 85 -1.89 -5.82 8.00
CA VAL A 85 -2.89 -5.06 7.24
C VAL A 85 -2.84 -3.60 7.65
N TYR A 86 -2.60 -2.71 6.69
CA TYR A 86 -2.77 -1.28 6.86
C TYR A 86 -4.22 -0.90 6.58
N VAL A 87 -4.84 -0.23 7.54
CA VAL A 87 -6.18 0.34 7.38
C VAL A 87 -6.02 1.84 7.14
N ILE A 88 -6.56 2.32 6.02
CA ILE A 88 -6.47 3.72 5.61
C ILE A 88 -7.81 4.44 5.69
N ARG A 89 -7.73 5.76 5.91
CA ARG A 89 -8.81 6.73 5.70
C ARG A 89 -8.23 7.87 4.88
N GLY A 90 -8.89 8.25 3.78
CA GLY A 90 -8.24 9.09 2.78
C GLY A 90 -6.94 8.45 2.29
N TRP A 91 -5.83 9.17 2.47
CA TRP A 91 -4.47 8.71 2.14
C TRP A 91 -3.58 8.55 3.38
N GLU A 92 -4.17 8.36 4.57
CA GLU A 92 -3.43 8.18 5.82
C GLU A 92 -3.71 6.79 6.41
N ILE A 93 -2.68 6.18 7.01
CA ILE A 93 -2.83 4.96 7.81
C ILE A 93 -3.44 5.34 9.15
N VAL A 94 -4.63 4.82 9.44
CA VAL A 94 -5.36 5.11 10.68
C VAL A 94 -5.38 3.94 11.66
N ASP A 95 -5.13 2.72 11.19
CA ASP A 95 -5.05 1.52 12.02
C ASP A 95 -4.15 0.46 11.36
N ARG A 96 -3.67 -0.50 12.15
CA ARG A 96 -2.78 -1.58 11.70
C ARG A 96 -3.16 -2.88 12.38
N VAL A 97 -3.48 -3.90 11.58
CA VAL A 97 -3.60 -5.27 12.06
C VAL A 97 -2.22 -5.91 11.98
N TYR A 98 -1.55 -5.96 13.13
CA TYR A 98 -0.20 -6.51 13.21
C TYR A 98 -0.16 -8.02 12.97
N PRO A 99 0.87 -8.53 12.28
CA PRO A 99 0.99 -9.95 11.96
C PRO A 99 1.36 -10.80 13.20
N TYR A 100 1.99 -10.19 14.21
CA TYR A 100 2.36 -10.82 15.48
C TYR A 100 2.55 -9.77 16.59
N ALA A 101 2.54 -10.20 17.86
CA ALA A 101 2.44 -9.32 19.03
C ALA A 101 3.72 -8.50 19.35
N GLN A 102 4.89 -8.91 18.85
CA GLN A 102 6.19 -8.24 19.07
C GLN A 102 6.78 -7.77 17.73
N PHE A 103 5.98 -7.04 16.97
CA PHE A 103 6.38 -6.52 15.66
C PHE A 103 7.30 -5.30 15.82
N GLU A 104 8.46 -5.34 15.16
CA GLU A 104 9.35 -4.19 14.99
C GLU A 104 9.06 -3.57 13.62
N GLU A 105 8.77 -2.26 13.62
CA GLU A 105 8.44 -1.54 12.39
C GLU A 105 9.71 -1.25 11.58
N GLU A 106 9.61 -1.42 10.26
CA GLU A 106 10.61 -0.93 9.32
C GLU A 106 10.70 0.60 9.40
N ASN A 107 11.94 1.13 9.43
CA ASN A 107 12.25 2.56 9.48
C ASN A 107 13.66 2.77 8.91
N GLU A 108 13.81 2.42 7.64
CA GLU A 108 15.09 2.40 6.91
C GLU A 108 15.14 3.50 5.84
N TYR A 109 14.01 3.83 5.22
CA TYR A 109 13.97 4.69 4.04
C TYR A 109 13.32 6.05 4.32
N PRO A 110 14.04 7.18 4.11
CA PRO A 110 13.46 8.50 4.23
C PRO A 110 12.32 8.73 3.23
N LEU A 111 11.20 9.26 3.72
CA LEU A 111 9.99 9.53 2.92
C LEU A 111 10.28 10.31 1.63
N ASP A 112 11.06 11.39 1.70
CA ASP A 112 11.35 12.25 0.54
C ASP A 112 12.10 11.50 -0.55
N ALA A 113 13.03 10.60 -0.20
CA ALA A 113 13.75 9.78 -1.16
C ALA A 113 12.80 8.80 -1.86
N MET A 114 11.94 8.14 -1.09
CA MET A 114 10.92 7.23 -1.63
C MET A 114 9.95 7.95 -2.57
N LEU A 115 9.50 9.16 -2.22
CA LEU A 115 8.61 9.95 -3.08
C LEU A 115 9.25 10.28 -4.43
N LEU A 116 10.54 10.62 -4.46
CA LEU A 116 11.28 10.88 -5.69
C LEU A 116 11.42 9.63 -6.56
N GLU A 117 11.67 8.46 -5.96
CA GLU A 117 11.75 7.19 -6.70
C GLU A 117 10.39 6.76 -7.25
N ILE A 118 9.32 6.93 -6.47
CA ILE A 118 7.94 6.67 -6.91
C ILE A 118 7.60 7.54 -8.11
N ASP A 119 7.92 8.84 -8.05
CA ASP A 119 7.67 9.78 -9.14
C ASP A 119 8.45 9.40 -10.42
N ALA A 120 9.73 9.06 -10.27
CA ALA A 120 10.58 8.63 -11.38
C ALA A 120 10.08 7.35 -12.07
N ALA A 121 9.32 6.51 -11.37
CA ALA A 121 8.70 5.31 -11.91
C ALA A 121 7.35 5.56 -12.60
N GLN A 122 6.74 6.75 -12.44
CA GLN A 122 5.48 7.06 -13.11
C GLN A 122 5.71 7.47 -14.57
N PRO A 123 4.74 7.22 -15.48
CA PRO A 123 4.75 7.79 -16.81
C PRO A 123 4.79 9.33 -16.76
N ALA A 124 5.50 9.95 -17.69
CA ALA A 124 5.41 11.39 -17.92
C ALA A 124 3.99 11.76 -18.39
N ASP A 125 3.53 12.94 -17.98
CA ASP A 125 2.28 13.54 -18.45
C ASP A 125 2.36 13.97 -19.93
#